data_AF-A0A403SWB0-F1
#
_entry.id   AF-A0A403SWB0-F1
#
_cell.length_a   1.000
_cell.length_b   1.000
_cell.length_c   1.000
_cell.angle_alpha   90.00
_cell.angle_beta   90.00
_cell.angle_gamma   90.00
#
_symmetry.space_group_name_H-M   'P 1'
#
loop_
_entity.id
_entity.type
_entity.pdbx_description
1 polymer ?
#
loop_
_entity_poly.entity_id
_entity_poly.type
_entity_poly.pdbx_seq_one_letter_code
_entity_poly.pdbx_strand_id
1 'polypeptide(L)'
;MEEIQPLKVIKGGVDSGVWGVELLAIRYAAWIKPEFEIEVYEVFKTVVRLGVGAMSRLNKIDHIINTETKAISQCASQMAKWGVGGRKRLLHVARERVVNEVQMYLPGMV
;
A
#
# COMPACT_ATOMS: atom_id res chain seq x y z
N MET A 1 22.88 9.80 -24.71
CA MET A 1 22.60 9.61 -23.28
C MET A 1 21.71 10.76 -22.87
N GLU A 2 20.50 10.46 -22.44
CA GLU A 2 19.54 11.44 -21.94
C GLU A 2 20.09 12.02 -20.64
N GLU A 3 20.27 13.34 -20.56
CA GLU A 3 20.75 14.01 -19.36
C GLU A 3 19.62 13.91 -18.32
N ILE A 4 19.76 13.01 -17.35
CA ILE A 4 18.88 12.96 -16.17
C ILE A 4 19.28 14.16 -15.30
N GLN A 5 18.80 15.36 -15.66
CA GLN A 5 19.03 16.57 -14.89
C GLN A 5 17.94 16.69 -13.81
N PRO A 6 18.24 16.43 -12.52
CA PRO A 6 17.22 16.43 -11.46
C PRO A 6 16.77 17.84 -11.06
N LEU A 7 17.38 18.88 -11.65
CA LEU A 7 17.18 20.28 -11.34
C LEU A 7 17.01 21.10 -12.63
N LYS A 8 16.03 21.99 -12.65
CA LYS A 8 15.80 22.97 -13.70
C LYS A 8 15.97 24.38 -13.13
N VAL A 9 16.94 25.12 -13.64
CA VAL A 9 17.21 26.49 -13.20
C VAL A 9 16.62 27.47 -14.21
N ILE A 10 15.67 28.28 -13.77
CA ILE A 10 15.02 29.32 -14.58
C ILE A 10 15.46 30.69 -14.04
N LYS A 11 16.07 31.52 -14.90
CA LYS A 11 16.51 32.87 -14.55
C LYS A 11 15.62 33.90 -15.24
N GLY A 12 14.96 34.76 -14.46
CA GLY A 12 14.04 35.79 -14.95
C GLY A 12 12.63 35.27 -15.23
N GLY A 13 11.67 36.19 -15.36
CA GLY A 13 10.24 35.88 -15.52
C GLY A 13 9.53 35.54 -14.21
N VAL A 14 8.24 35.18 -14.29
CA VAL A 14 7.39 34.85 -13.12
C VAL A 14 7.74 33.51 -12.48
N ASP A 15 8.25 32.56 -13.28
CA ASP A 15 8.62 31.22 -12.81
C ASP A 15 10.11 31.09 -12.45
N SER A 16 10.77 32.22 -12.15
CA SER A 16 12.19 32.25 -11.82
C SER A 16 12.48 31.46 -10.54
N GLY A 17 13.47 30.57 -10.58
CA GLY A 17 13.82 29.73 -9.45
C GLY A 17 14.58 28.47 -9.84
N VAL A 18 14.93 27.67 -8.81
CA VAL A 18 15.49 26.33 -8.97
C VAL A 18 14.38 25.33 -8.68
N TRP A 19 13.99 24.59 -9.70
CA TRP A 19 13.00 23.52 -9.63
C TRP A 19 13.73 22.19 -9.55
N GLY A 20 13.18 21.23 -8.80
CA GLY A 20 13.76 19.91 -8.67
C GLY A 20 12.71 18.82 -8.57
N VAL A 21 13.15 17.57 -8.67
CA VAL A 21 12.29 16.42 -8.37
C VAL A 21 11.83 16.47 -6.91
N GLU A 22 10.59 16.06 -6.65
CA GLU A 22 9.94 16.15 -5.33
C GLU A 22 10.80 15.56 -4.20
N LEU A 23 11.38 14.37 -4.41
CA LEU A 23 12.20 13.71 -3.39
C LEU A 23 13.44 14.53 -3.01
N LEU A 24 14.04 15.23 -3.96
CA LEU A 24 15.19 16.10 -3.71
C LEU A 24 14.77 17.35 -2.94
N ALA A 25 13.62 17.92 -3.28
CA ALA A 25 13.06 19.06 -2.55
C ALA A 25 12.72 18.69 -1.09
N ILE A 26 12.10 17.54 -0.85
CA ILE A 26 11.82 17.02 0.51
C ILE A 26 13.13 16.82 1.27
N ARG A 27 14.15 16.21 0.66
CA ARG A 27 15.44 15.99 1.32
C ARG A 27 16.14 17.30 1.67
N TYR A 28 16.08 18.29 0.79
CA TYR A 28 16.64 19.61 1.05
C TYR A 28 15.90 20.35 2.18
N ALA A 29 14.57 20.27 2.21
CA ALA A 29 13.77 20.83 3.30
C ALA A 29 14.11 20.18 4.65
N ALA A 30 14.29 18.85 4.68
CA ALA A 30 14.73 18.11 5.86
C ALA A 30 16.12 18.55 6.34
N TRP A 31 17.04 18.85 5.43
CA TRP A 31 18.37 19.37 5.78
C TRP A 31 18.30 20.77 6.39
N ILE A 32 17.40 21.64 5.92
CA ILE A 32 17.21 22.98 6.48
C ILE A 32 16.56 22.93 7.86
N LYS A 33 15.58 22.04 8.06
CA LYS A 33 14.75 21.99 9.27
C LYS A 33 14.62 20.55 9.80
N PRO A 34 15.34 20.19 10.89
CA PRO A 34 15.27 18.84 11.45
C PRO A 34 13.87 18.40 11.89
N GLU A 35 13.01 19.32 12.37
CA GLU A 35 11.66 18.96 12.78
C GLU A 35 10.81 18.48 11.60
N PHE A 36 11.02 19.03 10.40
CA PHE A 36 10.36 18.55 9.19
C PHE A 36 10.76 17.11 8.87
N GLU A 37 12.03 16.73 9.08
CA GLU A 37 12.48 15.35 8.89
C GLU A 37 11.77 14.39 9.85
N ILE A 38 11.59 14.79 11.12
CA ILE A 38 10.86 14.02 12.12
C ILE A 38 9.40 13.82 11.71
N GLU A 39 8.72 14.88 11.26
CA GLU A 39 7.33 14.81 10.76
C GLU A 39 7.20 13.81 9.60
N VAL A 40 8.11 13.87 8.62
CA VAL A 40 8.14 12.93 7.49
C VAL A 40 8.30 11.49 7.99
N TYR A 41 9.18 11.23 8.95
CA TYR A 41 9.34 9.90 9.54
C TYR A 41 8.11 9.42 10.31
N GLU A 42 7.40 10.30 10.99
CA GLU A 42 6.17 9.94 11.69
C GLU A 42 5.03 9.58 10.74
N VAL A 43 4.86 10.33 9.66
CA VAL A 43 3.92 10.01 8.59
C VAL A 43 4.28 8.67 7.96
N PHE A 44 5.56 8.47 7.61
CA PHE A 44 6.04 7.21 7.04
C PHE A 44 5.76 6.02 7.97
N LYS A 45 6.15 6.11 9.25
CA LYS A 45 5.87 5.07 10.27
C LYS A 45 4.37 4.76 10.36
N THR A 46 3.52 5.79 10.30
CA THR A 46 2.07 5.65 10.40
C THR A 46 1.51 4.90 9.19
N VAL A 47 1.88 5.30 7.97
CA VAL A 47 1.47 4.63 6.72
C VAL A 47 1.91 3.16 6.70
N VAL A 48 3.17 2.89 7.06
CA VAL A 48 3.68 1.51 7.13
C VAL A 48 2.90 0.68 8.15
N ARG A 49 2.61 1.22 9.34
CA ARG A 49 1.80 0.52 10.35
C ARG A 49 0.39 0.21 9.87
N LEU A 50 -0.26 1.14 9.18
CA LEU A 50 -1.58 0.92 8.58
C LEU A 50 -1.52 -0.20 7.54
N GLY A 51 -0.52 -0.17 6.66
CA GLY A 51 -0.29 -1.22 5.67
C GLY A 51 -0.03 -2.60 6.29
N VAL A 52 0.81 -2.68 7.32
CA VAL A 52 1.04 -3.94 8.07
C VAL A 52 -0.25 -4.43 8.74
N GLY A 53 -1.08 -3.52 9.25
CA GLY A 53 -2.40 -3.84 9.80
C GLY A 53 -3.35 -4.42 8.74
N ALA A 54 -3.39 -3.84 7.55
CA ALA A 54 -4.15 -4.35 6.41
C ALA A 54 -3.65 -5.73 5.97
N MET A 55 -2.33 -5.92 5.88
CA MET A 55 -1.70 -7.21 5.58
C MET A 55 -2.05 -8.30 6.59
N SER A 56 -2.06 -7.97 7.89
CA SER A 56 -2.48 -8.92 8.93
C SER A 56 -3.92 -9.39 8.74
N ARG A 57 -4.84 -8.50 8.33
CA ARG A 57 -6.22 -8.88 8.01
C ARG A 57 -6.31 -9.73 6.75
N LEU A 58 -5.53 -9.40 5.72
CA LEU A 58 -5.45 -10.21 4.50
C LEU A 58 -5.00 -11.64 4.81
N ASN A 59 -3.92 -11.79 5.58
CA ASN A 59 -3.39 -13.09 6.01
C ASN A 59 -4.44 -13.91 6.78
N LYS A 60 -5.26 -13.26 7.61
CA LYS A 60 -6.37 -13.94 8.31
C LYS A 60 -7.44 -14.44 7.33
N ILE A 61 -7.82 -13.64 6.33
CA ILE A 61 -8.78 -14.05 5.30
C ILE A 61 -8.24 -15.25 4.50
N ASP A 62 -6.98 -15.18 4.08
CA ASP A 62 -6.34 -16.27 3.33
C ASP A 62 -6.24 -17.54 4.18
N HIS A 63 -5.92 -17.41 5.47
CA HIS A 63 -5.95 -18.54 6.39
C HIS A 63 -7.36 -19.17 6.49
N ILE A 64 -8.41 -18.35 6.65
CA ILE A 64 -9.80 -18.84 6.71
C ILE A 64 -10.18 -19.56 5.41
N ILE A 65 -9.87 -18.97 4.26
CA ILE A 65 -10.14 -19.59 2.95
C ILE A 65 -9.45 -20.95 2.85
N ASN A 66 -8.18 -21.03 3.24
CA ASN A 66 -7.40 -22.27 3.21
C ASN A 66 -7.97 -23.33 4.16
N THR A 67 -8.32 -22.97 5.39
CA THR A 67 -8.91 -23.89 6.37
C THR A 67 -10.26 -24.41 5.88
N GLU A 68 -11.15 -23.54 5.41
CA GLU A 68 -12.47 -23.96 4.94
C GLU A 68 -12.36 -24.82 3.68
N THR A 69 -11.50 -24.44 2.73
CA THR A 69 -11.23 -25.25 1.52
C THR A 69 -10.79 -26.67 1.89
N LYS A 70 -9.92 -26.83 2.90
CA LYS A 70 -9.49 -28.13 3.42
C LYS A 70 -10.61 -28.91 4.11
N ALA A 71 -11.49 -28.24 4.87
CA ALA A 71 -12.62 -28.90 5.52
C ALA A 71 -13.63 -29.45 4.52
N ILE A 72 -13.86 -28.72 3.42
CA ILE A 72 -14.84 -29.09 2.39
C ILE A 72 -14.38 -30.27 1.55
N SER A 73 -13.07 -30.40 1.28
CA SER A 73 -12.55 -31.58 0.59
C SER A 73 -12.79 -32.87 1.38
N GLN A 74 -13.06 -32.78 2.69
CA GLN A 74 -13.34 -33.90 3.58
C GLN A 74 -14.84 -34.12 3.85
N CYS A 75 -15.74 -33.21 3.43
CA CYS A 75 -17.16 -33.29 3.78
C CYS A 75 -18.10 -32.75 2.70
N ALA A 76 -18.80 -33.64 1.99
CA ALA A 76 -19.74 -33.30 0.91
C ALA A 76 -20.90 -32.39 1.35
N SER A 77 -21.38 -32.52 2.59
CA SER A 77 -22.48 -31.69 3.11
C SER A 77 -22.09 -30.21 3.29
N GLN A 78 -20.80 -29.90 3.41
CA GLN A 78 -20.29 -28.53 3.50
C GLN A 78 -20.08 -27.88 2.12
N MET A 79 -20.00 -28.68 1.04
CA MET A 79 -19.80 -28.19 -0.33
C MET A 79 -20.94 -27.27 -0.80
N ALA A 80 -22.19 -27.60 -0.45
CA ALA A 80 -23.35 -26.80 -0.84
C ALA A 80 -23.33 -25.38 -0.22
N LYS A 81 -22.86 -25.24 1.02
CA LYS A 81 -22.74 -23.95 1.72
C LYS A 81 -21.55 -23.11 1.23
N TRP A 82 -20.50 -23.77 0.73
CA TRP A 82 -19.30 -23.14 0.16
C TRP A 82 -19.42 -22.78 -1.32
N GLY A 83 -20.55 -23.10 -1.97
CA GLY A 83 -20.77 -22.85 -3.39
C GLY A 83 -20.43 -21.42 -3.84
N VAL A 84 -20.25 -21.28 -5.15
CA VAL A 84 -19.73 -20.09 -5.86
C VAL A 84 -20.48 -18.80 -5.52
N GLY A 85 -21.74 -18.86 -5.09
CA GLY A 85 -22.54 -17.68 -4.73
C GLY A 85 -22.50 -17.27 -3.25
N GLY A 86 -22.07 -18.15 -2.34
CA GLY A 86 -22.25 -17.98 -0.90
C GLY A 86 -20.99 -17.53 -0.17
N ARG A 87 -20.58 -18.33 0.82
CA ARG A 87 -19.47 -18.01 1.73
C ARG A 87 -18.13 -17.81 1.02
N LYS A 88 -17.84 -18.61 -0.01
CA LYS A 88 -16.63 -18.47 -0.83
C LYS A 88 -16.54 -17.09 -1.49
N ARG A 89 -17.64 -16.62 -2.09
CA ARG A 89 -17.70 -15.29 -2.72
C ARG A 89 -17.53 -14.17 -1.71
N LEU A 90 -18.17 -14.26 -0.55
CA LEU A 90 -18.04 -13.25 0.51
C LEU A 90 -16.59 -13.11 0.97
N LEU A 91 -15.88 -14.24 1.16
CA LEU A 91 -14.47 -14.22 1.56
C LEU A 91 -13.57 -13.66 0.46
N HIS A 92 -13.78 -14.01 -0.81
CA HIS A 92 -12.99 -13.45 -1.91
C HIS A 92 -13.26 -11.95 -2.15
N VAL A 93 -14.50 -11.49 -2.01
CA VAL A 93 -14.83 -10.06 -2.08
C VAL A 93 -14.20 -9.31 -0.91
N ALA A 94 -14.25 -9.87 0.31
CA ALA A 94 -13.55 -9.30 1.46
C ALA A 94 -12.03 -9.25 1.24
N ARG A 95 -11.46 -10.31 0.67
CA ARG A 95 -10.04 -10.38 0.30
C ARG A 95 -9.68 -9.25 -0.67
N GLU A 96 -10.42 -9.11 -1.77
CA GLU A 96 -10.18 -8.08 -2.79
C GLU A 96 -10.21 -6.66 -2.20
N ARG A 97 -11.15 -6.38 -1.30
CA ARG A 97 -11.20 -5.09 -0.59
C ARG A 97 -9.95 -4.83 0.25
N VAL A 98 -9.48 -5.84 0.98
CA VAL A 98 -8.28 -5.70 1.81
C VAL A 98 -7.02 -5.63 0.95
N VAL A 99 -6.96 -6.31 -0.19
CA VAL A 99 -5.85 -6.18 -1.16
C VAL A 99 -5.76 -4.74 -1.66
N ASN A 100 -6.89 -4.12 -2.04
CA ASN A 100 -6.91 -2.72 -2.45
C ASN A 100 -6.44 -1.78 -1.32
N GLU A 101 -6.81 -2.08 -0.08
CA GLU A 101 -6.35 -1.32 1.09
C GLU A 101 -4.84 -1.49 1.33
N VAL A 102 -4.30 -2.71 1.20
CA VAL A 102 -2.86 -2.93 1.29
C VAL A 102 -2.14 -2.16 0.19
N GLN A 103 -2.62 -2.23 -1.05
CA GLN A 103 -1.99 -1.55 -2.18
C GLN A 103 -1.97 -0.02 -2.02
N MET A 104 -2.96 0.54 -1.31
CA MET A 104 -3.00 1.96 -0.97
C MET A 104 -1.86 2.38 -0.03
N TYR A 105 -1.48 1.54 0.94
CA TYR A 105 -0.45 1.86 1.94
C TYR A 105 0.94 1.30 1.58
N LEU A 106 0.98 0.17 0.90
CA LEU A 106 2.17 -0.62 0.60
C LEU A 106 2.12 -1.13 -0.85
N PRO A 107 2.27 -0.22 -1.84
CA PRO A 107 2.14 -0.57 -3.24
C PRO A 107 3.18 -1.60 -3.67
N GLY A 108 2.72 -2.65 -4.36
CA GLY A 108 3.57 -3.71 -4.93
C GLY A 108 3.87 -4.87 -3.97
N MET A 109 3.23 -4.92 -2.80
CA MET A 109 3.41 -6.01 -1.84
C MET A 109 2.45 -7.20 -2.01
N VAL A 110 1.41 -7.10 -2.84
CA VAL A 110 0.36 -8.13 -3.03
C VAL A 110 -0.05 -8.25 -4.49
#